data_AF-A0A3L7XNL6-F1
#
_entry.id   AF-A0A3L7XNL6-F1
#
_cell.length_a   1.000
_cell.length_b   1.000
_cell.length_c   1.000
_cell.angle_alpha   90.00
_cell.angle_beta   90.00
_cell.angle_gamma   90.00
#
_symmetry.space_group_name_H-M   'P 1'
#
loop_
_entity.id
_entity.type
_entity.pdbx_description
1 polymer ?
#
loop_
_entity_poly.entity_id
_entity_poly.type
_entity_poly.pdbx_seq_one_letter_code
_entity_poly.pdbx_strand_id
1 'polypeptide(L)'
;MTVKSVMLQLPEALYLRLQQAANGMHQSLDEVLIRAVQVGSPPSWEDAPASFQGDLAALDRLDDQSLWRIARRTQLEQDWTRYQELLEKNANGVITADERIELEQLRTEADRFMLRKAHAAALLRWRGHTVPLATTPHPQ
;
A
#
# COMPACT_ATOMS: atom_id res chain seq x y z
N MET A 1 21.27 10.82 7.39
CA MET A 1 20.85 9.45 7.02
C MET A 1 21.78 8.47 7.71
N THR A 2 21.24 7.53 8.47
CA THR A 2 22.03 6.48 9.13
C THR A 2 22.13 5.28 8.20
N VAL A 3 23.33 4.95 7.74
CA VAL A 3 23.58 3.77 6.91
C VAL A 3 24.01 2.62 7.82
N LYS A 4 23.46 1.42 7.59
CA LYS A 4 23.89 0.18 8.26
C LYS A 4 24.48 -0.78 7.24
N SER A 5 25.68 -1.28 7.51
CA SER A 5 26.34 -2.28 6.67
C SER A 5 25.93 -3.69 7.10
N VAL A 6 25.61 -4.54 6.13
CA VAL A 6 25.26 -5.95 6.33
C VAL A 6 26.18 -6.80 5.46
N MET A 7 26.82 -7.82 6.03
CA MET A 7 27.62 -8.78 5.27
C MET A 7 26.73 -9.95 4.88
N LEU A 8 26.61 -10.20 3.57
CA LEU A 8 25.78 -11.27 3.01
C LEU A 8 26.64 -12.25 2.22
N GLN A 9 26.46 -13.54 2.45
CA GLN A 9 27.06 -14.58 1.63
C GLN A 9 26.13 -14.85 0.44
N LEU A 10 26.57 -14.49 -0.76
CA LEU A 10 25.82 -14.70 -2.00
C LEU A 10 26.32 -15.96 -2.72
N PRO A 11 25.43 -16.82 -3.24
CA PRO A 11 25.82 -17.87 -4.17
C PRO A 11 26.56 -17.27 -5.37
N GLU A 12 27.67 -17.90 -5.77
CA GLU A 12 28.53 -17.39 -6.85
C GLU A 12 27.75 -17.09 -8.14
N ALA A 13 26.83 -17.98 -8.51
CA ALA A 13 25.98 -17.80 -9.68
C ALA A 13 25.11 -16.52 -9.62
N LEU A 14 24.65 -16.13 -8.43
CA LEU A 14 23.88 -14.90 -8.23
C LEU A 14 24.79 -13.67 -8.29
N TYR A 15 25.96 -13.74 -7.66
CA TYR A 15 26.97 -12.67 -7.72
C TYR A 15 27.36 -12.34 -9.16
N LEU A 16 27.71 -13.35 -9.96
CA LEU A 16 28.11 -13.16 -11.36
C LEU A 16 26.99 -12.54 -12.20
N ARG A 17 25.73 -12.95 -11.98
CA ARG A 17 24.58 -12.37 -12.69
C ARG A 17 24.40 -10.89 -12.36
N LEU A 18 24.51 -10.51 -11.08
CA LEU A 18 24.37 -9.12 -10.66
C LEU A 18 25.54 -8.26 -11.16
N GLN A 19 26.75 -8.82 -11.20
CA GLN A 19 27.93 -8.15 -11.75
C GLN A 19 27.77 -7.89 -13.27
N GLN A 20 27.24 -8.85 -14.01
CA GLN A 20 26.93 -8.66 -15.44
C GLN A 20 25.87 -7.57 -15.65
N ALA A 21 24.81 -7.55 -14.83
CA ALA A 21 23.79 -6.51 -14.89
C ALA A 21 24.37 -5.12 -14.59
N ALA A 22 25.21 -5.00 -13.54
CA ALA A 22 25.90 -3.76 -13.19
C ALA A 22 26.77 -3.24 -14.34
N ASN A 23 27.56 -4.11 -14.96
CA ASN A 23 28.38 -3.75 -16.12
C ASN A 23 27.52 -3.28 -17.31
N GLY A 24 26.41 -3.97 -17.60
CA GLY A 24 25.50 -3.59 -18.69
C GLY A 24 24.74 -2.28 -18.42
N MET A 25 24.51 -1.95 -17.15
CA MET A 25 23.86 -0.70 -16.73
C MET A 25 24.85 0.45 -16.50
N HIS A 26 26.16 0.20 -16.62
CA HIS A 26 27.22 1.15 -16.24
C HIS A 26 27.08 1.68 -14.80
N GLN A 27 26.63 0.80 -13.89
CA GLN A 27 26.42 1.09 -12.48
C GLN A 27 27.36 0.24 -11.62
N SER A 28 27.55 0.65 -10.37
CA SER A 28 28.29 -0.17 -9.41
C SER A 28 27.47 -1.41 -9.01
N LEU A 29 28.16 -2.49 -8.62
CA LEU A 29 27.49 -3.68 -8.09
C LEU A 29 26.64 -3.34 -6.85
N ASP A 30 27.13 -2.43 -6.01
CA ASP A 30 26.45 -1.96 -4.80
C ASP A 30 25.12 -1.28 -5.14
N GLU A 31 25.06 -0.42 -6.15
CA GLU A 31 23.81 0.23 -6.58
C GLU A 31 22.78 -0.78 -7.10
N VAL A 32 23.23 -1.79 -7.86
CA VAL A 32 22.37 -2.86 -8.35
C VAL A 32 21.87 -3.73 -7.20
N LEU A 33 22.72 -4.05 -6.23
CA LEU A 33 22.34 -4.78 -5.01
C LEU A 33 21.31 -4.01 -4.19
N ILE A 34 21.55 -2.72 -3.95
CA ILE A 34 20.60 -1.85 -3.24
C ILE A 34 19.27 -1.83 -3.96
N ARG A 35 19.27 -1.66 -5.29
CA ARG A 35 18.04 -1.68 -6.09
C ARG A 35 17.31 -3.02 -6.00
N ALA A 36 18.02 -4.13 -6.10
CA ALA A 36 17.43 -5.46 -5.99
C ALA A 36 16.79 -5.68 -4.61
N VAL A 37 17.47 -5.24 -3.55
CA VAL A 37 16.94 -5.28 -2.18
C VAL A 37 15.73 -4.36 -2.04
N GLN A 38 15.77 -3.13 -2.57
CA GLN A 38 14.64 -2.20 -2.53
C GLN A 38 13.39 -2.77 -3.21
N VAL A 39 13.56 -3.37 -4.40
CA VAL A 39 12.44 -4.00 -5.13
C VAL A 39 11.92 -5.24 -4.38
N GLY A 40 12.80 -5.98 -3.72
CA GLY A 40 12.46 -7.15 -2.91
C GLY A 40 12.11 -6.83 -1.46
N SER A 41 12.02 -5.57 -1.06
CA SER A 41 11.72 -5.16 0.32
C SER A 41 10.22 -5.09 0.58
N PRO A 42 9.78 -5.19 1.85
CA PRO A 42 8.40 -4.90 2.21
C PRO A 42 7.96 -3.52 1.71
N PRO A 43 6.69 -3.34 1.36
CA PRO A 43 6.16 -2.03 0.99
C PRO A 43 6.37 -1.03 2.13
N SER A 44 6.95 0.12 1.82
CA SER A 44 7.11 1.20 2.80
C SER A 44 5.74 1.78 3.17
N TRP A 45 5.54 2.02 4.46
CA TRP A 45 4.43 2.81 4.97
C TRP A 45 4.81 4.29 5.12
N GLU A 46 6.09 4.65 5.00
CA GLU A 46 6.60 6.01 5.20
C GLU A 46 6.13 6.98 4.09
N ASP A 47 5.87 6.47 2.89
CA ASP A 47 5.37 7.26 1.77
C ASP A 47 3.88 7.65 1.91
N ALA A 48 3.17 7.05 2.88
CA ALA A 48 1.77 7.38 3.14
C ALA A 48 1.64 8.70 3.95
N PRO A 49 0.50 9.40 3.84
CA PRO A 49 0.22 10.57 4.69
C PRO A 49 0.36 10.24 6.18
N ALA A 50 0.90 11.19 6.96
CA ALA A 50 1.21 11.00 8.38
C ALA A 50 0.03 10.48 9.22
N SER A 51 -1.21 10.89 8.87
CA SER A 51 -2.44 10.40 9.49
C SER A 51 -2.66 8.90 9.37
N PHE A 52 -2.09 8.26 8.33
CA PHE A 52 -2.27 6.83 8.03
C PHE A 52 -1.04 5.99 8.36
N GLN A 53 0.15 6.60 8.51
CA GLN A 53 1.39 5.88 8.78
C GLN A 53 1.30 4.95 9.98
N GLY A 54 0.69 5.40 11.09
CA GLY A 54 0.54 4.58 12.30
C GLY A 54 -0.30 3.32 12.08
N ASP A 55 -1.40 3.44 11.32
CA ASP A 55 -2.25 2.29 10.99
C ASP A 55 -1.55 1.31 10.04
N LEU A 56 -0.81 1.83 9.06
CA LEU A 56 -0.08 1.00 8.10
C LEU A 56 1.12 0.29 8.74
N ALA A 57 1.87 0.98 9.59
CA ALA A 57 2.96 0.39 10.36
C ALA A 57 2.49 -0.77 11.26
N ALA A 58 1.26 -0.69 11.77
CA ALA A 58 0.67 -1.79 12.53
C ALA A 58 0.39 -3.04 11.67
N LEU A 59 0.12 -2.88 10.37
CA LEU A 59 -0.13 -4.00 9.44
C LEU A 59 1.11 -4.86 9.23
N ASP A 60 2.30 -4.27 9.23
CA ASP A 60 3.56 -5.00 9.03
C ASP A 60 3.79 -6.09 10.09
N ARG A 61 3.28 -5.85 11.31
CA ARG A 61 3.36 -6.78 12.45
C ARG A 61 2.29 -7.87 12.44
N LEU A 62 1.31 -7.80 11.54
CA LEU A 62 0.21 -8.78 11.50
C LEU A 62 0.63 -10.08 10.80
N ASP A 63 -0.02 -11.16 11.21
CA ASP A 63 0.04 -12.46 10.54
C ASP A 63 -0.73 -12.45 9.22
N ASP A 64 -0.45 -13.43 8.36
CA ASP A 64 -1.06 -13.53 7.03
C ASP A 64 -2.59 -13.67 7.08
N GLN A 65 -3.16 -14.36 8.07
CA GLN A 65 -4.62 -14.50 8.17
C GLN A 65 -5.27 -13.16 8.50
N SER A 66 -4.65 -12.39 9.40
CA SER A 66 -5.12 -11.04 9.74
C SER A 66 -4.99 -10.09 8.55
N LEU A 67 -3.90 -10.15 7.79
CA LEU A 67 -3.76 -9.40 6.55
C LEU A 67 -4.82 -9.79 5.51
N TRP A 68 -5.10 -11.09 5.35
CA TRP A 68 -6.14 -11.57 4.44
C TRP A 68 -7.53 -11.07 4.84
N ARG A 69 -7.83 -11.04 6.14
CA ARG A 69 -9.09 -10.50 6.66
C ARG A 69 -9.25 -9.03 6.28
N ILE A 70 -8.18 -8.24 6.37
CA ILE A 70 -8.19 -6.82 5.99
C ILE A 70 -8.33 -6.69 4.48
N ALA A 71 -7.49 -7.38 3.70
CA ALA A 71 -7.52 -7.32 2.23
C ALA A 71 -8.87 -7.75 1.63
N ARG A 72 -9.59 -8.68 2.27
CA ARG A 72 -10.91 -9.16 1.83
C ARG A 72 -12.10 -8.45 2.46
N ARG A 73 -11.90 -7.53 3.40
CA ARG A 73 -13.02 -6.77 3.96
C ARG A 73 -13.72 -5.99 2.85
N THR A 74 -15.04 -6.09 2.79
CA THR A 74 -15.87 -5.21 1.96
C THR A 74 -16.30 -4.03 2.83
N GLN A 75 -16.35 -2.83 2.23
CA GLN A 75 -16.91 -1.66 2.91
C GLN A 75 -18.39 -1.94 3.21
N LEU A 76 -18.91 -1.51 4.37
CA LEU A 76 -20.32 -1.68 4.69
C LEU A 76 -21.16 -0.92 3.65
N GLU A 77 -22.17 -1.57 3.09
CA GLU A 77 -23.08 -0.97 2.10
C GLU A 77 -23.74 0.31 2.62
N GLN A 78 -23.96 0.41 3.94
CA GLN A 78 -24.59 1.55 4.60
C GLN A 78 -23.76 2.84 4.50
N ASP A 79 -22.42 2.75 4.62
CA ASP A 79 -21.54 3.91 4.48
C ASP A 79 -21.52 4.40 3.03
N TRP A 80 -21.65 3.47 2.07
CA TRP A 80 -21.69 3.80 0.65
C TRP A 80 -22.99 4.51 0.25
N THR A 81 -24.15 4.04 0.72
CA THR A 81 -25.44 4.72 0.47
C THR A 81 -25.43 6.15 0.99
N ARG A 82 -24.99 6.35 2.24
CA ARG A 82 -24.91 7.69 2.84
C ARG A 82 -23.92 8.60 2.10
N TYR A 83 -22.77 8.05 1.68
CA TYR A 83 -21.80 8.79 0.89
C TYR A 83 -22.37 9.24 -0.47
N GLN A 84 -23.13 8.37 -1.16
CA GLN A 84 -23.80 8.73 -2.42
C GLN A 84 -24.87 9.82 -2.23
N GLU A 85 -25.71 9.72 -1.20
CA GLU A 85 -26.71 10.75 -0.88
C GLU A 85 -26.06 12.14 -0.65
N LEU A 86 -24.95 12.16 0.10
CA LEU A 86 -24.22 13.41 0.38
C LEU A 86 -23.52 13.96 -0.87
N LEU A 87 -23.01 13.09 -1.75
CA LEU A 87 -22.45 13.50 -3.04
C LEU A 87 -23.52 14.12 -3.95
N GLU A 88 -24.70 13.53 -4.05
CA GLU A 88 -25.82 14.09 -4.81
C GLU A 88 -26.25 15.45 -4.26
N LYS A 89 -26.36 15.58 -2.93
CA LYS A 89 -26.66 16.86 -2.29
C LYS A 89 -25.59 17.93 -2.55
N ASN A 90 -24.31 17.53 -2.58
CA ASN A 90 -23.21 18.44 -2.91
C ASN A 90 -23.29 18.89 -4.37
N ALA A 91 -23.51 17.97 -5.31
CA ALA A 91 -23.65 18.27 -6.73
C ALA A 91 -24.85 19.20 -7.02
N ASN A 92 -25.94 19.01 -6.27
CA ASN A 92 -27.14 19.84 -6.39
C ASN A 92 -27.06 21.16 -5.60
N GLY A 93 -25.97 21.43 -4.88
CA GLY A 93 -25.76 22.66 -4.11
C GLY A 93 -26.66 22.83 -2.89
N VAL A 94 -27.36 21.78 -2.47
CA VAL A 94 -28.27 21.75 -1.30
C VAL A 94 -27.61 21.19 -0.04
N ILE A 95 -26.31 20.89 -0.11
CA ILE A 95 -25.54 20.39 1.03
C ILE A 95 -25.38 21.47 2.10
N THR A 96 -25.68 21.10 3.35
CA THR A 96 -25.45 21.96 4.52
C THR A 96 -23.98 21.95 4.94
N ALA A 97 -23.57 22.91 5.78
CA ALA A 97 -22.21 22.96 6.30
C ALA A 97 -21.85 21.69 7.10
N ASP A 98 -22.79 21.17 7.89
CA ASP A 98 -22.60 19.95 8.68
C ASP A 98 -22.47 18.70 7.79
N GLU A 99 -23.32 18.58 6.77
CA GLU A 99 -23.26 17.49 5.79
C GLU A 99 -21.97 17.52 4.96
N ARG A 100 -21.40 18.71 4.71
CA ARG A 100 -20.12 18.85 4.01
C ARG A 100 -18.96 18.32 4.84
N ILE A 101 -18.99 18.54 6.15
CA ILE A 101 -18.02 17.97 7.09
C ILE A 101 -18.19 16.44 7.16
N GLU A 102 -19.44 15.95 7.22
CA GLU A 102 -19.75 14.52 7.19
C GLU A 102 -19.19 13.84 5.92
N LEU A 103 -19.38 14.47 4.75
CA LEU A 103 -18.87 13.97 3.47
C LEU A 103 -17.33 13.88 3.45
N GLU A 104 -16.64 14.89 3.98
CA GLU A 104 -15.17 14.90 4.04
C GLU A 104 -14.62 13.83 5.00
N GLN A 105 -15.31 13.59 6.12
CA GLN A 105 -14.99 12.50 7.04
C GLN A 105 -15.19 11.13 6.39
N LEU A 106 -16.34 10.91 5.72
CA LEU A 106 -16.63 9.66 5.01
C LEU A 106 -15.59 9.38 3.92
N ARG A 107 -15.18 10.41 3.17
CA ARG A 107 -14.12 10.29 2.17
C ARG A 107 -12.79 9.87 2.79
N THR A 108 -12.41 10.53 3.89
CA THR A 108 -11.15 10.24 4.59
C THR A 108 -11.13 8.81 5.13
N GLU A 109 -12.25 8.31 5.67
CA GLU A 109 -12.34 6.94 6.18
C GLU A 109 -12.35 5.91 5.04
N ALA A 110 -13.01 6.21 3.91
CA ALA A 110 -12.95 5.38 2.70
C ALA A 110 -11.52 5.29 2.13
N ASP A 111 -10.82 6.43 2.05
CA ASP A 111 -9.42 6.48 1.61
C ASP A 111 -8.51 5.67 2.56
N ARG A 112 -8.71 5.81 3.87
CA ARG A 112 -8.01 5.02 4.89
C ARG A 112 -8.26 3.52 4.73
N PHE A 113 -9.51 3.13 4.52
CA PHE A 113 -9.89 1.74 4.32
C PHE A 113 -9.22 1.15 3.07
N MET A 114 -9.25 1.89 1.95
CA MET A 114 -8.62 1.48 0.70
C MET A 114 -7.10 1.37 0.82
N LEU A 115 -6.45 2.34 1.48
CA LEU A 115 -5.00 2.31 1.76
C LEU A 115 -4.61 1.08 2.58
N ARG A 116 -5.36 0.78 3.66
CA ARG A 116 -5.10 -0.40 4.49
C ARG A 116 -5.27 -1.71 3.71
N LYS A 117 -6.29 -1.79 2.85
CA LYS A 117 -6.48 -2.96 1.97
C LYS A 117 -5.35 -3.12 0.96
N ALA A 118 -4.97 -2.04 0.29
CA ALA A 118 -3.89 -2.05 -0.68
C ALA A 118 -2.56 -2.44 -0.04
N HIS A 119 -2.24 -1.88 1.13
CA HIS A 119 -1.02 -2.20 1.87
C HIS A 119 -1.02 -3.64 2.39
N ALA A 120 -2.14 -4.13 2.93
CA ALA A 120 -2.26 -5.53 3.33
C ALA A 120 -2.09 -6.50 2.15
N ALA A 121 -2.67 -6.18 1.00
CA ALA A 121 -2.49 -6.95 -0.23
C ALA A 121 -1.03 -6.92 -0.73
N ALA A 122 -0.35 -5.77 -0.65
CA ALA A 122 1.05 -5.64 -1.01
C ALA A 122 1.97 -6.46 -0.09
N LEU A 123 1.73 -6.42 1.23
CA LEU A 123 2.45 -7.25 2.21
C LEU A 123 2.27 -8.74 1.93
N LEU A 124 1.03 -9.18 1.67
CA LEU A 124 0.74 -10.57 1.32
C LEU A 124 1.46 -11.00 0.02
N ARG A 125 1.48 -10.15 -1.01
CA ARG A 125 2.23 -10.41 -2.25
C ARG A 125 3.72 -10.53 -2.01
N TRP A 126 4.28 -9.64 -1.19
CA TRP A 126 5.69 -9.71 -0.81
C TRP A 126 6.03 -10.99 -0.02
N ARG A 127 5.11 -11.46 0.83
CA ARG A 127 5.22 -12.75 1.55
C ARG A 127 4.99 -13.98 0.67
N GLY A 128 4.78 -13.81 -0.65
CA GLY A 128 4.64 -14.90 -1.61
C GLY A 128 3.20 -15.36 -1.86
N HIS A 129 2.18 -14.64 -1.36
CA HIS A 129 0.77 -14.97 -1.60
C HIS A 129 0.25 -14.31 -2.89
N THR A 130 -0.50 -15.06 -3.69
CA THR A 130 -1.20 -14.51 -4.86
C THR A 130 -2.49 -13.82 -4.42
N VAL A 131 -2.40 -12.52 -4.15
CA VAL A 131 -3.60 -11.70 -3.87
C VAL A 131 -4.21 -11.23 -5.19
N PRO A 132 -5.48 -11.55 -5.49
CA PRO A 132 -6.18 -10.94 -6.62
C PRO A 132 -6.16 -9.43 -6.43
N LEU A 133 -5.76 -8.67 -7.46
CA LEU A 133 -5.87 -7.21 -7.41
C LEU A 133 -7.32 -6.87 -7.08
N ALA A 134 -7.53 -6.05 -6.04
CA ALA A 134 -8.85 -5.51 -5.78
C ALA A 134 -9.22 -4.67 -7.00
N THR A 135 -10.08 -5.19 -7.87
CA THR A 135 -10.67 -4.44 -8.97
C THR A 135 -11.38 -3.26 -8.31
N THR A 136 -10.85 -2.06 -8.53
CA THR A 136 -11.58 -0.82 -8.24
C THR A 136 -12.93 -0.93 -8.93
N PRO A 137 -14.07 -0.91 -8.21
CA PRO A 137 -15.35 -0.81 -8.88
C PRO A 137 -15.35 0.52 -9.64
N HIS A 138 -15.30 0.43 -10.97
CA HIS A 138 -15.56 1.58 -11.83
C HIS A 138 -17.03 1.96 -11.64
N PRO A 139 -17.34 3.22 -11.29
CA PRO A 139 -18.71 3.68 -11.42
C PRO A 139 -19.05 3.72 -12.92
N GLN A 140 -20.15 3.07 -13.30
CA GLN A 140 -20.85 3.34 -14.55
C GLN A 140 -21.89 4.41 -14.30
#